data_AF-A0A1H0KTD9-F1
#
_entry.id   AF-A0A1H0KTD9-F1
#
_cell.length_a   1.000
_cell.length_b   1.000
_cell.length_c   1.000
_cell.angle_alpha   90.00
_cell.angle_beta   90.00
_cell.angle_gamma   90.00
#
_symmetry.space_group_name_H-M   'P 1'
#
loop_
_entity.id
_entity.type
_entity.pdbx_description
1 polymer ?
#
loop_
_entity_poly.entity_id
_entity_poly.type
_entity_poly.pdbx_seq_one_letter_code
_entity_poly.pdbx_strand_id
1 'polypeptide(L)'
;MKIFHYTTLDSLAMIMSSRSIKFNRLDKVDDLEERTEPSKVKLWQYLFVSCWTENPEESIPLWRMYSGNAHGVRIGMDIDMFEDNIVGGNNVPVNISHEGLLVRKIPVQDFFRKDYFVLPAAVRYIERGKDTLFYCHVDYVDDVNEKTKDAYQLTKTDAIHASSHISFGEIGKYKNKRWAFQEETRFRLVVMPFNPIFCNPDIVSTIAVNAFHQSKPVPISEYFLKLRTEALNNMEITLHPNATASDRVIVDALCAKYAQGATIKESELRDRVVMK
;
A
#
# COMPACT_ATOMS: atom_id res chain seq x y z
N MET A 1 1.57 17.28 0.85
CA MET A 1 1.28 16.99 -0.58
C MET A 1 0.04 16.13 -0.58
N LYS A 2 -0.94 16.47 -1.43
CA LYS A 2 -2.22 15.75 -1.49
C LYS A 2 -2.17 14.67 -2.58
N ILE A 3 -2.75 13.52 -2.27
CA ILE A 3 -2.92 12.36 -3.15
C ILE A 3 -4.37 11.95 -3.16
N PHE A 4 -4.80 11.25 -4.21
CA PHE A 4 -6.19 10.96 -4.45
C PHE A 4 -6.45 9.47 -4.68
N HIS A 5 -7.56 8.98 -4.13
CA HIS A 5 -8.00 7.60 -4.23
C HIS A 5 -9.45 7.54 -4.68
N TYR A 6 -9.69 6.94 -5.84
CA TYR A 6 -11.03 6.70 -6.37
C TYR A 6 -11.56 5.41 -5.75
N THR A 7 -12.75 5.47 -5.19
CA THR A 7 -13.34 4.34 -4.48
C THR A 7 -14.86 4.42 -4.43
N THR A 8 -15.49 3.45 -3.77
CA THR A 8 -16.95 3.39 -3.57
C THR A 8 -17.37 4.06 -2.26
N LEU A 9 -18.65 4.44 -2.15
CA LEU A 9 -19.21 4.90 -0.86
C LEU A 9 -19.09 3.86 0.25
N ASP A 10 -19.24 2.58 -0.06
CA ASP A 10 -19.05 1.50 0.90
C ASP A 10 -17.62 1.48 1.46
N SER A 11 -16.63 1.63 0.58
CA SER A 11 -15.23 1.69 0.97
C SER A 11 -14.92 2.95 1.78
N LEU A 12 -15.51 4.10 1.42
CA LEU A 12 -15.43 5.31 2.23
C LEU A 12 -15.95 5.07 3.65
N ALA A 13 -17.13 4.44 3.79
CA ALA A 13 -17.71 4.12 5.08
C ALA A 13 -16.79 3.19 5.91
N MET A 14 -16.19 2.18 5.27
CA MET A 14 -15.23 1.28 5.91
C MET A 14 -13.94 2.01 6.32
N ILE A 15 -13.39 2.87 5.48
CA ILE A 15 -12.20 3.68 5.78
C ILE A 15 -12.45 4.57 7.00
N MET A 16 -13.58 5.31 6.99
CA MET A 16 -13.92 6.25 8.06
C MET A 16 -14.21 5.54 9.40
N SER A 17 -15.01 4.47 9.37
CA SER A 17 -15.39 3.73 10.58
C SER A 17 -14.23 2.96 11.20
N SER A 18 -13.34 2.38 10.39
CA SER A 18 -12.17 1.64 10.85
C SER A 18 -10.95 2.52 11.11
N ARG A 19 -10.99 3.78 10.63
CA ARG A 19 -9.85 4.70 10.53
C ARG A 19 -8.63 4.04 9.88
N SER A 20 -8.83 3.30 8.79
CA SER A 20 -7.73 2.56 8.18
C SER A 20 -7.81 2.51 6.66
N ILE A 21 -6.64 2.47 6.02
CA ILE A 21 -6.51 2.22 4.59
C ILE A 21 -6.09 0.78 4.39
N LYS A 22 -6.78 0.12 3.45
CA LYS A 22 -6.47 -1.24 3.02
C LYS A 22 -5.27 -1.26 2.08
N PHE A 23 -4.40 -2.22 2.32
CA PHE A 23 -3.31 -2.63 1.45
C PHE A 23 -3.61 -4.03 0.95
N ASN A 24 -3.76 -4.18 -0.37
CA ASN A 24 -3.98 -5.48 -1.00
C ASN A 24 -2.65 -6.11 -1.37
N ARG A 25 -2.51 -7.42 -1.23
CA ARG A 25 -1.37 -8.15 -1.81
C ARG A 25 -1.32 -7.89 -3.33
N LEU A 26 -0.13 -7.83 -3.92
CA LEU A 26 0.06 -7.38 -5.30
C LEU A 26 -0.72 -8.22 -6.33
N ASP A 27 -0.96 -9.51 -6.09
CA ASP A 27 -1.82 -10.35 -6.93
C ASP A 27 -3.33 -10.13 -6.73
N LYS A 28 -3.73 -9.15 -5.94
CA LYS A 28 -5.13 -8.78 -5.69
C LYS A 28 -5.47 -7.40 -6.26
N VAL A 29 -4.55 -6.78 -7.00
CA VAL A 29 -4.83 -5.59 -7.82
C VAL A 29 -5.10 -5.98 -9.28
N ASP A 30 -5.32 -4.97 -10.13
CA ASP A 30 -5.87 -5.08 -11.47
C ASP A 30 -4.88 -5.58 -12.54
N ASP A 31 -3.59 -5.30 -12.39
CA ASP A 31 -2.58 -5.68 -13.38
C ASP A 31 -1.95 -7.06 -13.08
N LEU A 32 -2.25 -8.03 -13.94
CA LEU A 32 -1.71 -9.39 -13.85
C LEU A 32 -0.23 -9.45 -14.27
N GLU A 33 0.26 -8.51 -15.07
CA GLU A 33 1.65 -8.48 -15.55
C GLU A 33 2.64 -8.13 -14.44
N GLU A 34 2.16 -7.56 -13.33
CA GLU A 34 2.98 -7.28 -12.14
C GLU A 34 3.39 -8.54 -11.37
N ARG A 35 2.76 -9.69 -11.69
CA ARG A 35 3.02 -10.99 -11.03
C ARG A 35 4.26 -11.68 -11.59
N THR A 36 5.31 -10.90 -11.83
CA THR A 36 6.58 -11.40 -12.35
C THR A 36 7.22 -12.35 -11.34
N GLU A 37 7.80 -13.45 -11.84
CA GLU A 37 8.41 -14.49 -11.00
C GLU A 37 9.90 -14.66 -11.36
N PRO A 38 10.78 -13.70 -10.98
CA PRO A 38 12.21 -13.81 -11.26
C PRO A 38 12.76 -15.10 -10.67
N SER A 39 13.45 -15.89 -11.49
CA SER A 39 13.92 -17.24 -11.13
C SER A 39 12.81 -18.17 -10.56
N LYS A 40 11.55 -18.00 -11.01
CA LYS A 40 10.35 -18.73 -10.55
C LYS A 40 9.97 -18.46 -9.08
N VAL A 41 10.46 -17.36 -8.51
CA VAL A 41 10.13 -16.95 -7.13
C VAL A 41 8.97 -15.95 -7.14
N LYS A 42 7.94 -16.23 -6.37
CA LYS A 42 6.68 -15.45 -6.31
C LYS A 42 6.80 -14.23 -5.41
N LEU A 43 7.70 -13.30 -5.72
CA LEU A 43 7.95 -12.14 -4.86
C LEU A 43 6.71 -11.25 -4.65
N TRP A 44 5.81 -11.20 -5.64
CA TRP A 44 4.56 -10.44 -5.58
C TRP A 44 3.70 -10.76 -4.34
N GLN A 45 3.80 -11.98 -3.77
CA GLN A 45 3.00 -12.36 -2.61
C GLN A 45 3.47 -11.71 -1.30
N TYR A 46 4.65 -11.09 -1.31
CA TYR A 46 5.23 -10.40 -0.16
C TYR A 46 4.99 -8.89 -0.23
N LEU A 47 4.44 -8.36 -1.34
CA LEU A 47 4.17 -6.94 -1.51
C LEU A 47 2.69 -6.67 -1.30
N PHE A 48 2.40 -5.70 -0.45
CA PHE A 48 1.05 -5.23 -0.14
C PHE A 48 0.99 -3.75 -0.49
N VAL A 49 0.03 -3.35 -1.31
CA VAL A 49 -0.04 -2.02 -1.93
C VAL A 49 -1.38 -1.33 -1.70
N SER A 50 -1.32 -0.01 -1.59
CA SER A 50 -2.48 0.88 -1.64
C SER A 50 -2.25 1.88 -2.77
N CYS A 51 -3.18 1.96 -3.71
CA CYS A 51 -3.04 2.65 -5.00
C CYS A 51 -3.70 4.02 -4.99
N TRP A 52 -2.97 5.06 -5.40
CA TRP A 52 -3.35 6.46 -5.36
C TRP A 52 -2.89 7.16 -6.64
N THR A 53 -3.28 8.41 -6.85
CA THR A 53 -2.70 9.29 -7.87
C THR A 53 -2.32 10.63 -7.25
N GLU A 54 -1.25 11.23 -7.73
CA GLU A 54 -0.89 12.62 -7.39
C GLU A 54 -1.63 13.64 -8.27
N ASN A 55 -2.29 13.21 -9.36
CA ASN A 55 -2.96 14.12 -10.27
C ASN A 55 -4.19 14.75 -9.58
N PRO A 56 -4.22 16.09 -9.41
CA PRO A 56 -5.36 16.78 -8.81
C PRO A 56 -6.58 16.82 -9.75
N GLU A 57 -6.39 16.70 -11.06
CA GLU A 57 -7.47 16.63 -12.03
C GLU A 57 -8.22 15.29 -11.95
N GLU A 58 -9.51 15.33 -12.20
CA GLU A 58 -10.35 14.14 -12.18
C GLU A 58 -10.14 13.29 -13.45
N SER A 59 -10.03 11.97 -13.27
CA SER A 59 -9.81 11.03 -14.38
C SER A 59 -11.07 10.21 -14.64
N ILE A 60 -11.61 10.36 -15.85
CA ILE A 60 -12.77 9.59 -16.32
C ILE A 60 -12.52 8.07 -16.25
N PRO A 61 -11.38 7.54 -16.73
CA PRO A 61 -11.04 6.12 -16.55
C PRO A 61 -11.01 5.67 -15.09
N LEU A 62 -10.42 6.46 -14.19
CA LEU A 62 -10.32 6.08 -12.77
C LEU A 62 -11.67 6.06 -12.07
N TRP A 63 -12.55 7.01 -12.37
CA TRP A 63 -13.95 6.98 -11.93
C TRP A 63 -14.63 5.67 -12.35
N ARG A 64 -14.51 5.29 -13.63
CA ARG A 64 -15.12 4.06 -14.15
C ARG A 64 -14.59 2.79 -13.52
N MET A 65 -13.27 2.73 -13.31
CA MET A 65 -12.62 1.53 -12.81
C MET A 65 -12.88 1.28 -11.33
N TYR A 66 -12.84 2.33 -10.50
CA TYR A 66 -12.74 2.15 -9.06
C TYR A 66 -13.93 2.69 -8.26
N SER A 67 -14.80 3.47 -8.89
CA SER A 67 -15.93 4.12 -8.24
C SER A 67 -17.28 3.69 -8.79
N GLY A 68 -17.31 2.66 -9.65
CA GLY A 68 -18.52 2.13 -10.27
C GLY A 68 -19.17 3.08 -11.27
N ASN A 69 -20.40 2.77 -11.70
CA ASN A 69 -21.17 3.63 -12.62
C ASN A 69 -21.92 4.77 -11.88
N ALA A 70 -22.08 4.62 -10.57
CA ALA A 70 -22.72 5.57 -9.65
C ALA A 70 -22.27 5.24 -8.21
N HIS A 71 -22.57 6.11 -7.24
CA HIS A 71 -22.32 5.87 -5.81
C HIS A 71 -20.83 5.75 -5.43
N GLY A 72 -19.98 6.45 -6.19
CA GLY A 72 -18.56 6.53 -5.95
C GLY A 72 -18.12 7.84 -5.29
N VAL A 73 -16.90 7.84 -4.78
CA VAL A 73 -16.21 9.05 -4.31
C VAL A 73 -14.75 9.03 -4.68
N ARG A 74 -14.14 10.22 -4.73
CA ARG A 74 -12.70 10.39 -4.78
C ARG A 74 -12.26 11.05 -3.49
N ILE A 75 -11.39 10.37 -2.77
CA ILE A 75 -10.85 10.80 -1.48
C ILE A 75 -9.51 11.49 -1.74
N GLY A 76 -9.34 12.72 -1.28
CA GLY A 76 -8.08 13.45 -1.27
C GLY A 76 -7.50 13.53 0.15
N MET A 77 -6.26 13.10 0.34
CA MET A 77 -5.58 13.10 1.65
C MET A 77 -4.13 13.56 1.53
N ASP A 78 -3.58 14.09 2.62
CA ASP A 78 -2.14 14.32 2.69
C ASP A 78 -1.37 13.00 2.71
N ILE A 79 -0.23 12.97 2.02
CA ILE A 79 0.61 11.77 1.91
C ILE A 79 1.10 11.24 3.27
N ASP A 80 1.23 12.10 4.28
CA ASP A 80 1.57 11.73 5.66
C ASP A 80 0.31 11.48 6.51
N MET A 81 -0.58 10.61 6.03
CA MET A 81 -1.87 10.30 6.67
C MET A 81 -1.81 9.21 7.74
N PHE A 82 -0.73 8.42 7.78
CA PHE A 82 -0.64 7.23 8.64
C PHE A 82 -0.10 7.52 10.03
N GLU A 83 -0.66 6.85 11.04
CA GLU A 83 -0.22 6.94 12.43
C GLU A 83 1.23 6.49 12.59
N ASP A 84 1.94 7.22 13.45
CA ASP A 84 3.31 6.87 13.85
C ASP A 84 3.27 6.13 15.17
N ASN A 85 3.78 4.91 15.17
CA ASN A 85 3.98 4.13 16.37
C ASN A 85 5.44 4.28 16.79
N ILE A 86 5.66 4.89 17.94
CA ILE A 86 6.97 4.97 18.55
C ILE A 86 7.24 3.64 19.23
N VAL A 87 8.21 2.88 18.72
CA VAL A 87 8.71 1.70 19.40
C VAL A 87 10.06 2.04 20.02
N GLY A 88 10.09 2.19 21.34
CA GLY A 88 11.29 2.49 22.12
C GLY A 88 11.33 1.67 23.42
N GLY A 89 12.53 1.41 23.93
CA GLY A 89 12.76 0.73 25.22
C GLY A 89 12.54 -0.79 25.20
N ASN A 90 12.30 -1.37 26.38
CA ASN A 90 12.15 -2.81 26.67
C ASN A 90 11.03 -3.55 25.90
N ASN A 91 10.25 -2.83 25.08
CA ASN A 91 9.14 -3.38 24.28
C ASN A 91 9.57 -3.81 22.87
N VAL A 92 10.85 -3.69 22.52
CA VAL A 92 11.43 -4.26 21.28
C VAL A 92 12.28 -5.47 21.66
N PRO A 93 12.12 -6.63 21.00
CA PRO A 93 13.06 -7.74 21.13
C PRO A 93 14.49 -7.23 20.86
N VAL A 94 15.42 -7.55 21.77
CA VAL A 94 16.82 -7.07 21.80
C VAL A 94 17.55 -7.19 20.45
N ASN A 95 17.11 -8.10 19.57
CA ASN A 95 17.69 -8.30 18.24
C ASN A 95 17.25 -7.27 17.17
N ILE A 96 16.41 -6.28 17.51
CA ILE A 96 15.96 -5.21 16.59
C ILE A 96 16.40 -3.81 17.07
N SER A 97 17.06 -3.71 18.24
CA SER A 97 17.60 -2.44 18.73
C SER A 97 18.89 -2.09 18.00
N HIS A 98 18.78 -1.37 16.88
CA HIS A 98 19.81 -0.38 16.54
C HIS A 98 19.41 0.95 17.19
N GLU A 99 20.40 1.67 17.72
CA GLU A 99 20.24 2.97 18.37
C GLU A 99 19.37 3.93 17.52
N GLY A 100 18.18 4.24 18.03
CA GLY A 100 17.31 5.23 17.42
C GLY A 100 15.82 4.95 17.61
N LEU A 101 15.07 6.01 17.90
CA LEU A 101 13.61 6.00 17.91
C LEU A 101 13.10 5.56 16.52
N LEU A 102 12.60 4.32 16.42
CA LEU A 102 12.03 3.80 15.18
C LEU A 102 10.56 4.21 15.14
N VAL A 103 10.28 5.33 14.47
CA VAL A 103 8.92 5.69 14.05
C VAL A 103 8.49 4.67 13.00
N ARG A 104 7.46 3.87 13.31
CA ARG A 104 6.94 2.83 12.42
C ARG A 104 5.46 3.07 12.16
N LYS A 105 5.02 2.97 10.91
CA LYS A 105 3.59 3.05 10.55
C LYS A 105 2.81 1.81 11.02
N ILE A 106 3.51 0.72 11.35
CA ILE A 106 2.95 -0.56 11.78
C ILE A 106 2.52 -0.48 13.26
N PRO A 107 1.30 -0.92 13.63
CA PRO A 107 0.88 -1.04 15.03
C PRO A 107 1.76 -2.03 15.80
N VAL A 108 2.15 -1.68 17.03
CA VAL A 108 3.08 -2.49 17.87
C VAL A 108 2.63 -3.95 18.03
N GLN A 109 1.33 -4.19 18.20
CA GLN A 109 0.75 -5.53 18.34
C GLN A 109 1.04 -6.45 17.14
N ASP A 110 1.16 -5.90 15.93
CA ASP A 110 1.37 -6.70 14.72
C ASP A 110 2.82 -7.21 14.61
N PHE A 111 3.76 -6.66 15.40
CA PHE A 111 5.15 -7.10 15.42
C PHE A 111 5.31 -8.48 16.06
N PHE A 112 4.35 -8.87 16.89
CA PHE A 112 4.39 -10.12 17.66
C PHE A 112 3.55 -11.23 17.02
N ARG A 113 3.08 -11.04 15.78
CA ARG A 113 2.42 -12.11 15.02
C ARG A 113 3.41 -13.22 14.68
N LYS A 114 3.03 -14.47 14.89
CA LYS A 114 3.96 -15.62 14.74
C LYS A 114 4.10 -16.09 13.30
N ASP A 115 3.06 -15.89 12.51
CA ASP A 115 2.84 -16.47 11.18
C ASP A 115 3.37 -15.58 10.03
N TYR A 116 3.44 -14.27 10.25
CA TYR A 116 4.04 -13.32 9.32
C TYR A 116 4.66 -12.12 10.05
N PHE A 117 5.44 -11.33 9.32
CA PHE A 117 6.01 -10.10 9.84
C PHE A 117 6.00 -8.99 8.79
N VAL A 118 5.38 -7.86 9.13
CA VAL A 118 5.41 -6.67 8.27
C VAL A 118 6.73 -5.96 8.49
N LEU A 119 7.52 -5.86 7.43
CA LEU A 119 8.82 -5.22 7.48
C LEU A 119 8.61 -3.75 7.88
N PRO A 120 9.25 -3.31 8.98
CA PRO A 120 9.20 -1.93 9.42
C PRO A 120 10.05 -1.08 8.48
N ALA A 121 9.45 -0.55 7.41
CA ALA A 121 10.12 0.48 6.64
C ALA A 121 10.41 1.66 7.57
N ALA A 122 11.65 2.13 7.61
CA ALA A 122 12.00 3.36 8.30
C ALA A 122 11.38 4.52 7.54
N VAL A 123 10.18 4.94 7.93
CA VAL A 123 9.48 6.07 7.31
C VAL A 123 9.78 7.29 8.17
N ARG A 124 11.00 7.83 8.08
CA ARG A 124 11.30 9.05 8.85
C ARG A 124 10.65 10.29 8.22
N TYR A 125 10.65 10.44 6.90
CA TYR A 125 9.85 11.45 6.18
C TYR A 125 9.66 11.00 4.72
N ILE A 126 8.45 11.14 4.17
CA ILE A 126 8.23 10.98 2.71
C ILE A 126 8.50 12.36 2.10
N GLU A 127 9.68 12.53 1.50
CA GLU A 127 10.02 13.75 0.77
C GLU A 127 9.27 13.79 -0.56
N ARG A 128 8.74 14.97 -0.90
CA ARG A 128 7.99 15.17 -2.14
C ARG A 128 8.83 14.77 -3.36
N GLY A 129 8.29 13.91 -4.20
CA GLY A 129 8.93 13.46 -5.44
C GLY A 129 10.07 12.45 -5.27
N LYS A 130 10.27 11.88 -4.07
CA LYS A 130 11.27 10.82 -3.85
C LYS A 130 10.61 9.48 -3.58
N ASP A 131 10.95 8.52 -4.42
CA ASP A 131 10.58 7.13 -4.22
C ASP A 131 11.32 6.54 -3.01
N THR A 132 10.57 5.76 -2.23
CA THR A 132 11.03 5.00 -1.07
C THR A 132 10.46 3.59 -1.13
N LEU A 133 10.88 2.70 -0.22
CA LEU A 133 10.24 1.40 -0.10
C LEU A 133 8.76 1.52 0.32
N PHE A 134 8.40 2.53 1.11
CA PHE A 134 7.04 2.71 1.62
C PHE A 134 6.12 3.48 0.68
N TYR A 135 6.65 4.40 -0.13
CA TYR A 135 5.88 5.19 -1.08
C TYR A 135 6.67 5.33 -2.38
N CYS A 136 6.06 5.05 -3.54
CA CYS A 136 6.71 5.23 -4.83
C CYS A 136 5.73 5.58 -5.95
N HIS A 137 6.28 6.09 -7.04
CA HIS A 137 5.60 6.20 -8.31
C HIS A 137 5.63 4.86 -9.05
N VAL A 138 4.59 4.58 -9.83
CA VAL A 138 4.59 3.46 -10.76
C VAL A 138 5.29 3.88 -12.04
N ASP A 139 6.29 3.09 -12.44
CA ASP A 139 7.01 3.24 -13.69
C ASP A 139 6.32 2.44 -14.80
N TYR A 140 5.91 3.11 -15.87
CA TYR A 140 5.21 2.48 -16.99
C TYR A 140 6.18 2.01 -18.08
N VAL A 141 6.24 0.70 -18.32
CA VAL A 141 7.25 0.05 -19.18
C VAL A 141 6.61 -0.86 -20.23
N ASP A 142 7.37 -1.21 -21.28
CA ASP A 142 6.88 -2.13 -22.32
C ASP A 142 6.85 -3.58 -21.85
N ASP A 143 7.83 -3.98 -21.04
CA ASP A 143 7.95 -5.32 -20.46
C ASP A 143 8.30 -5.23 -18.97
N VAL A 144 7.34 -5.64 -18.13
CA VAL A 144 7.50 -5.66 -16.66
C VAL A 144 8.51 -6.73 -16.23
N ASN A 145 8.51 -7.91 -16.90
CA ASN A 145 9.42 -9.00 -16.56
C ASN A 145 10.87 -8.62 -16.83
N GLU A 146 11.15 -7.88 -17.92
CA GLU A 146 12.51 -7.42 -18.20
C GLU A 146 13.08 -6.56 -17.07
N LYS A 147 12.24 -5.70 -16.47
CA LYS A 147 12.64 -4.83 -15.36
C LYS A 147 12.83 -5.55 -14.05
N THR A 148 12.10 -6.63 -13.81
CA THR A 148 12.12 -7.35 -12.53
C THR A 148 12.92 -8.65 -12.56
N LYS A 149 13.48 -9.06 -13.72
CA LYS A 149 14.21 -10.33 -13.88
C LYS A 149 15.35 -10.53 -12.86
N ASP A 150 16.01 -9.45 -12.47
CA ASP A 150 17.15 -9.44 -11.55
C ASP A 150 16.75 -9.17 -10.09
N ALA A 151 15.46 -8.98 -9.81
CA ALA A 151 14.97 -8.68 -8.46
C ALA A 151 15.11 -9.85 -7.47
N TYR A 152 15.45 -11.06 -7.95
CA TYR A 152 15.83 -12.20 -7.14
C TYR A 152 17.06 -12.89 -7.71
N GLN A 153 18.10 -13.05 -6.89
CA GLN A 153 19.30 -13.81 -7.23
C GLN A 153 19.69 -14.72 -6.05
N LEU A 154 19.99 -15.98 -6.36
CA LEU A 154 20.51 -16.94 -5.38
C LEU A 154 21.98 -17.22 -5.68
N THR A 155 22.84 -16.97 -4.70
CA THR A 155 24.27 -17.22 -4.79
C THR A 155 24.64 -18.36 -3.85
N LYS A 156 25.17 -19.46 -4.40
CA LYS A 156 25.75 -20.53 -3.60
C LYS A 156 27.08 -20.04 -3.04
N THR A 157 27.21 -20.03 -1.71
CA THR A 157 28.47 -19.65 -1.06
C THR A 157 29.38 -20.85 -0.88
N ASP A 158 28.81 -22.05 -0.69
CA ASP A 158 29.50 -23.34 -0.74
C ASP A 158 28.49 -24.49 -1.02
N ALA A 159 28.87 -25.73 -0.73
CA ALA A 159 28.04 -26.92 -0.99
C ALA A 159 26.76 -26.99 -0.12
N ILE A 160 26.74 -26.29 1.03
CA ILE A 160 25.67 -26.38 2.04
C ILE A 160 24.99 -25.01 2.23
N HIS A 161 25.72 -23.92 2.03
CA HIS A 161 25.26 -22.56 2.28
C HIS A 161 24.95 -21.79 0.99
N ALA A 162 23.90 -20.97 1.05
CA ALA A 162 23.50 -20.05 0.00
C ALA A 162 23.04 -18.72 0.60
N SER A 163 23.24 -17.64 -0.16
CA SER A 163 22.69 -16.32 0.12
C SER A 163 21.72 -15.92 -0.99
N SER A 164 20.73 -15.09 -0.66
CA SER A 164 19.81 -14.53 -1.65
C SER A 164 19.83 -13.01 -1.62
N HIS A 165 19.90 -12.39 -2.79
CA HIS A 165 19.64 -10.98 -2.97
C HIS A 165 18.19 -10.80 -3.43
N ILE A 166 17.45 -9.91 -2.76
CA ILE A 166 16.06 -9.58 -3.11
C ILE A 166 15.90 -8.06 -3.17
N SER A 167 15.46 -7.55 -4.31
CA SER A 167 15.23 -6.13 -4.53
C SER A 167 13.74 -5.81 -4.39
N PHE A 168 13.23 -5.78 -3.16
CA PHE A 168 11.81 -5.46 -2.90
C PHE A 168 11.37 -4.09 -3.44
N GLY A 169 12.30 -3.15 -3.63
CA GLY A 169 12.02 -1.84 -4.25
C GLY A 169 11.61 -1.92 -5.72
N GLU A 170 12.02 -2.97 -6.44
CA GLU A 170 11.74 -3.17 -7.87
C GLU A 170 10.40 -3.88 -8.11
N ILE A 171 9.92 -4.66 -7.13
CA ILE A 171 8.66 -5.40 -7.25
C ILE A 171 7.47 -4.49 -6.95
N GLY A 172 6.44 -4.55 -7.80
CA GLY A 172 5.26 -3.69 -7.71
C GLY A 172 5.54 -2.20 -7.97
N LYS A 173 6.70 -1.88 -8.56
CA LYS A 173 7.04 -0.55 -9.06
C LYS A 173 6.66 -0.37 -10.52
N TYR A 174 6.71 -1.45 -11.31
CA TYR A 174 6.53 -1.39 -12.75
C TYR A 174 5.15 -1.88 -13.17
N LYS A 175 4.48 -1.15 -14.06
CA LYS A 175 3.27 -1.57 -14.78
C LYS A 175 3.49 -1.50 -16.28
N ASN A 176 2.71 -2.24 -17.06
CA ASN A 176 2.76 -2.06 -18.50
C ASN A 176 2.25 -0.66 -18.90
N LYS A 177 2.81 -0.05 -19.96
CA LYS A 177 2.38 1.26 -20.51
C LYS A 177 0.89 1.38 -20.82
N ARG A 178 0.19 0.27 -21.07
CA ARG A 178 -1.27 0.27 -21.24
C ARG A 178 -2.03 0.79 -20.01
N TRP A 179 -1.40 0.77 -18.83
CA TRP A 179 -1.93 1.29 -17.58
C TRP A 179 -1.51 2.74 -17.27
N ALA A 180 -0.76 3.41 -18.16
CA ALA A 180 -0.18 4.74 -17.91
C ALA A 180 -1.22 5.82 -17.58
N PHE A 181 -2.47 5.65 -18.02
CA PHE A 181 -3.57 6.57 -17.71
C PHE A 181 -3.93 6.62 -16.21
N GLN A 182 -3.42 5.68 -15.41
CA GLN A 182 -3.70 5.63 -13.97
C GLN A 182 -2.90 6.69 -13.20
N GLU A 183 -1.76 7.15 -13.74
CA GLU A 183 -0.83 8.07 -13.06
C GLU A 183 -0.60 7.65 -11.59
N GLU A 184 -0.30 6.38 -11.41
CA GLU A 184 -0.40 5.70 -10.14
C GLU A 184 0.82 5.96 -9.26
N THR A 185 0.55 6.31 -8.00
CA THR A 185 1.50 6.24 -6.90
C THR A 185 1.00 5.22 -5.88
N ARG A 186 1.92 4.63 -5.13
CA ARG A 186 1.61 3.54 -4.21
C ARG A 186 2.22 3.76 -2.86
N PHE A 187 1.45 3.47 -1.83
CA PHE A 187 2.07 2.98 -0.60
C PHE A 187 2.32 1.49 -0.72
N ARG A 188 3.45 1.02 -0.17
CA ARG A 188 3.88 -0.38 -0.22
C ARG A 188 4.35 -0.86 1.15
N LEU A 189 4.03 -2.11 1.43
CA LEU A 189 4.50 -2.85 2.60
C LEU A 189 5.09 -4.17 2.13
N VAL A 190 6.21 -4.55 2.75
CA VAL A 190 6.80 -5.87 2.57
C VAL A 190 6.35 -6.75 3.73
N VAL A 191 5.74 -7.89 3.45
CA VAL A 191 5.26 -8.84 4.45
C VAL A 191 5.99 -10.17 4.28
N MET A 192 6.76 -10.55 5.29
CA MET A 192 7.52 -11.78 5.30
C MET A 192 6.67 -12.96 5.79
N PRO A 193 6.84 -14.19 5.25
CA PRO A 193 6.07 -15.38 5.61
C PRO A 193 6.61 -16.08 6.88
N PHE A 194 7.33 -15.34 7.71
CA PHE A 194 7.87 -15.73 9.00
C PHE A 194 8.16 -14.47 9.80
N ASN A 195 8.29 -14.60 11.11
CA ASN A 195 8.69 -13.50 11.97
C ASN A 195 10.11 -13.72 12.52
N PRO A 196 11.09 -12.86 12.17
CA PRO A 196 12.47 -13.01 12.60
C PRO A 196 12.64 -12.89 14.12
N ILE A 197 11.72 -12.23 14.84
CA ILE A 197 11.74 -12.09 16.31
C ILE A 197 11.71 -13.45 17.00
N PHE A 198 10.96 -14.40 16.43
CA PHE A 198 10.79 -15.73 17.01
C PHE A 198 11.75 -16.77 16.43
N CYS A 199 12.70 -16.34 15.59
CA CYS A 199 13.71 -17.22 15.00
C CYS A 199 15.00 -17.19 15.82
N ASN A 200 15.76 -18.29 15.79
CA ASN A 200 17.13 -18.28 16.29
C ASN A 200 17.99 -17.34 15.41
N PRO A 201 18.66 -16.32 15.98
CA PRO A 201 19.49 -15.37 15.25
C PRO A 201 20.58 -16.01 14.37
N ASP A 202 21.12 -17.16 14.79
CA ASP A 202 22.21 -17.84 14.08
C ASP A 202 21.76 -18.45 12.74
N ILE A 203 20.46 -18.72 12.59
CA ILE A 203 19.88 -19.40 11.40
C ILE A 203 18.80 -18.57 10.70
N VAL A 204 18.45 -17.38 11.20
CA VAL A 204 17.36 -16.56 10.63
C VAL A 204 17.60 -16.19 9.17
N SER A 205 18.87 -16.00 8.77
CA SER A 205 19.25 -15.77 7.37
C SER A 205 18.93 -16.98 6.49
N THR A 206 19.25 -18.19 6.96
CA THR A 206 18.94 -19.45 6.26
C THR A 206 17.43 -19.68 6.17
N ILE A 207 16.68 -19.38 7.24
CA ILE A 207 15.21 -19.42 7.24
C ILE A 207 14.65 -18.46 6.17
N ALA A 208 15.18 -17.24 6.10
CA ALA A 208 14.77 -16.23 5.12
C ALA A 208 15.02 -16.70 3.68
N VAL A 209 16.26 -17.13 3.38
CA VAL A 209 16.66 -17.64 2.05
C VAL A 209 15.73 -18.78 1.61
N ASN A 210 15.52 -19.77 2.48
CA ASN A 210 14.63 -20.90 2.19
C ASN A 210 13.18 -20.47 1.98
N ALA A 211 12.66 -19.59 2.84
CA ALA A 211 11.28 -19.12 2.75
C ALA A 211 11.02 -18.39 1.42
N PHE A 212 11.92 -17.50 1.00
CA PHE A 212 11.77 -16.78 -0.26
C PHE A 212 12.01 -17.68 -1.47
N HIS A 213 13.07 -18.49 -1.47
CA HIS A 213 13.36 -19.40 -2.59
C HIS A 213 12.17 -20.36 -2.84
N GLN A 214 11.58 -20.91 -1.79
CA GLN A 214 10.44 -21.82 -1.90
C GLN A 214 9.11 -21.11 -2.14
N SER A 215 9.11 -19.78 -2.23
CA SER A 215 7.89 -18.98 -2.33
C SER A 215 6.88 -19.32 -1.23
N LYS A 216 7.36 -19.47 0.02
CA LYS A 216 6.51 -19.78 1.18
C LYS A 216 5.38 -18.74 1.26
N PRO A 217 4.10 -19.15 1.34
CA PRO A 217 2.99 -18.22 1.28
C PRO A 217 2.87 -17.39 2.56
N VAL A 218 2.42 -16.15 2.40
CA VAL A 218 1.93 -15.30 3.50
C VAL A 218 0.47 -15.65 3.76
N PRO A 219 0.03 -15.84 5.02
CA PRO A 219 -1.33 -16.28 5.37
C PRO A 219 -2.40 -15.19 5.25
N ILE A 220 -2.05 -14.02 4.72
CA ILE A 220 -2.94 -12.88 4.52
C ILE A 220 -2.86 -12.39 3.07
N SER A 221 -3.92 -11.74 2.61
CA SER A 221 -3.97 -11.03 1.32
C SER A 221 -4.32 -9.55 1.47
N GLU A 222 -4.65 -9.11 2.68
CA GLU A 222 -5.01 -7.74 2.99
C GLU A 222 -4.35 -7.34 4.31
N TYR A 223 -3.95 -6.08 4.42
CA TYR A 223 -3.40 -5.48 5.64
C TYR A 223 -3.93 -4.05 5.80
N PHE A 224 -4.14 -3.58 7.02
CA PHE A 224 -4.80 -2.30 7.28
C PHE A 224 -3.91 -1.40 8.12
N LEU A 225 -3.53 -0.24 7.57
CA LEU A 225 -2.79 0.77 8.33
C LEU A 225 -3.73 1.84 8.87
N LYS A 226 -3.46 2.26 10.12
CA LYS A 226 -4.26 3.26 10.82
C LYS A 226 -3.95 4.67 10.34
N LEU A 227 -5.03 5.43 10.13
CA LEU A 227 -5.01 6.84 9.78
C LEU A 227 -4.95 7.69 11.04
N ARG A 228 -4.16 8.76 11.00
CA ARG A 228 -4.17 9.82 12.01
C ARG A 228 -5.57 10.44 12.08
N THR A 229 -5.97 10.88 13.27
CA THR A 229 -7.27 11.53 13.47
C THR A 229 -7.39 12.78 12.58
N GLU A 230 -6.30 13.54 12.49
CA GLU A 230 -6.17 14.77 11.71
C GLU A 230 -6.29 14.48 10.21
N ALA A 231 -5.78 13.34 9.74
CA ALA A 231 -5.85 12.97 8.34
C ALA A 231 -7.31 12.74 7.89
N LEU A 232 -8.15 12.15 8.75
CA LEU A 232 -9.59 12.04 8.47
C LEU A 232 -10.27 13.40 8.49
N ASN A 233 -9.97 14.24 9.47
CA ASN A 233 -10.57 15.57 9.55
C ASN A 233 -10.12 16.52 8.43
N ASN A 234 -8.98 16.28 7.79
CA ASN A 234 -8.51 17.09 6.66
C ASN A 234 -8.84 16.46 5.30
N MET A 235 -9.61 15.37 5.30
CA MET A 235 -9.98 14.65 4.09
C MET A 235 -10.83 15.52 3.16
N GLU A 236 -10.54 15.44 1.86
CA GLU A 236 -11.43 15.94 0.82
C GLU A 236 -12.21 14.77 0.21
N ILE A 237 -13.52 14.94 0.02
CA ILE A 237 -14.38 13.93 -0.59
C ILE A 237 -15.06 14.59 -1.77
N THR A 238 -14.68 14.18 -2.97
CA THR A 238 -15.35 14.59 -4.20
C THR A 238 -16.38 13.54 -4.55
N LEU A 239 -17.63 13.95 -4.73
CA LEU A 239 -18.71 13.05 -5.14
C LEU A 239 -18.55 12.65 -6.60
N HIS A 240 -18.93 11.42 -6.94
CA HIS A 240 -18.95 10.94 -8.33
C HIS A 240 -19.73 11.89 -9.27
N PRO A 241 -19.38 12.01 -10.56
CA PRO A 241 -20.08 12.91 -11.50
C PRO A 241 -21.59 12.68 -11.60
N ASN A 242 -22.02 11.42 -11.50
CA ASN A 242 -23.43 11.01 -11.46
C ASN A 242 -24.02 10.91 -10.02
N ALA A 243 -23.40 11.53 -9.01
CA ALA A 243 -23.84 11.40 -7.63
C ALA A 243 -25.27 11.95 -7.43
N THR A 244 -26.08 11.16 -6.73
CA THR A 244 -27.46 11.49 -6.40
C THR A 244 -27.54 12.35 -5.13
N ALA A 245 -28.72 12.93 -4.86
CA ALA A 245 -28.97 13.61 -3.59
C ALA A 245 -28.82 12.67 -2.39
N SER A 246 -29.17 11.39 -2.55
CA SER A 246 -28.99 10.37 -1.50
C SER A 246 -27.52 10.10 -1.19
N ASP A 247 -26.66 10.07 -2.21
CA ASP A 247 -25.21 9.92 -2.03
C ASP A 247 -24.65 11.06 -1.17
N ARG A 248 -25.08 12.29 -1.46
CA ARG A 248 -24.70 13.47 -0.67
C ARG A 248 -25.10 13.32 0.79
N VAL A 249 -26.35 12.96 1.07
CA VAL A 249 -26.85 12.74 2.44
C VAL A 249 -26.03 11.68 3.19
N ILE A 250 -25.67 10.59 2.51
CA ILE A 250 -24.83 9.52 3.10
C ILE A 250 -23.45 10.06 3.46
N VAL A 251 -22.80 10.80 2.55
CA VAL A 251 -21.47 11.37 2.80
C VAL A 251 -21.51 12.41 3.91
N ASP A 252 -22.52 13.29 3.93
CA ASP A 252 -22.71 14.28 5.00
C ASP A 252 -22.84 13.57 6.36
N ALA A 253 -23.64 12.50 6.44
CA ALA A 253 -23.82 11.73 7.68
C ALA A 253 -22.53 11.01 8.14
N LEU A 254 -21.76 10.46 7.20
CA LEU A 254 -20.46 9.84 7.49
C LEU A 254 -19.47 10.88 8.02
N CYS A 255 -19.38 12.06 7.40
CA CYS A 255 -18.49 13.14 7.83
C CYS A 255 -18.89 13.64 9.22
N ALA A 256 -20.18 13.88 9.47
CA ALA A 256 -20.65 14.31 10.78
C ALA A 256 -20.26 13.35 11.91
N LYS A 257 -20.24 12.04 11.62
CA LYS A 257 -19.91 11.00 12.60
C LYS A 257 -18.40 10.78 12.78
N TYR A 258 -17.63 10.77 11.69
CA TYR A 258 -16.26 10.28 11.71
C TYR A 258 -15.19 11.32 11.33
N ALA A 259 -15.56 12.40 10.65
CA ALA A 259 -14.61 13.36 10.06
C ALA A 259 -15.24 14.75 9.93
N GLN A 260 -15.49 15.42 11.06
CA GLN A 260 -16.25 16.69 11.11
C GLN A 260 -15.55 17.84 10.38
N GLY A 261 -14.23 17.76 10.18
CA GLY A 261 -13.47 18.75 9.40
C GLY A 261 -13.43 18.47 7.89
N ALA A 262 -13.91 17.30 7.44
CA ALA A 262 -13.77 16.89 6.05
C ALA A 262 -14.51 17.84 5.11
N THR A 263 -13.92 18.10 3.96
CA THR A 263 -14.52 18.96 2.93
C THR A 263 -15.17 18.11 1.86
N ILE A 264 -16.47 18.31 1.65
CA ILE A 264 -17.24 17.64 0.59
C ILE A 264 -17.33 18.56 -0.63
N LYS A 265 -17.05 18.01 -1.82
CA LYS A 265 -17.06 18.72 -3.10
C LYS A 265 -17.92 17.97 -4.12
N GLU A 266 -18.53 18.71 -5.01
CA GLU A 266 -19.09 18.15 -6.24
C GLU A 266 -17.96 17.90 -7.25
N SER A 267 -18.07 16.86 -8.07
CA SER A 267 -17.15 16.65 -9.18
C SER A 267 -17.20 17.82 -10.17
N GLU A 268 -16.05 18.24 -10.68
CA GLU A 268 -15.92 19.21 -11.77
C GLU A 268 -16.45 18.66 -13.11
N LEU A 269 -16.65 17.34 -13.20
CA LEU A 269 -17.25 16.67 -14.35
C LEU A 269 -18.77 16.57 -14.24
N ARG A 270 -19.37 16.93 -13.09
CA ARG A 270 -20.81 16.99 -12.90
C ARG A 270 -21.44 17.89 -13.95
N ASP A 271 -22.53 17.43 -14.56
CA ASP A 271 -23.24 18.10 -15.67
C ASP A 271 -22.40 18.35 -16.94
N ARG A 272 -21.16 17.87 -17.01
CA ARG A 272 -20.27 17.94 -18.18
C ARG A 272 -20.02 16.59 -18.82
N VAL A 273 -20.00 15.53 -18.01
CA VAL A 273 -19.78 14.14 -18.44
C VAL A 273 -20.89 13.27 -17.90
N VAL A 274 -21.51 12.50 -18.78
CA VAL A 274 -22.45 11.43 -18.39
C VAL A 274 -21.68 10.12 -18.37
N MET A 275 -21.44 9.56 -17.19
CA MET A 275 -20.85 8.23 -17.05
C MET A 275 -21.92 7.18 -17.38
N LYS A 276 -21.97 6.72 -18.64
CA LYS A 276 -22.87 5.66 -19.15
C LYS A 276 -22.35 4.25 -18.96
#